data_AF-A0A928UTY6-F1
#
_entry.id   AF-A0A928UTY6-F1
#
_cell.length_a   1.000
_cell.length_b   1.000
_cell.length_c   1.000
_cell.angle_alpha   90.00
_cell.angle_beta   90.00
_cell.angle_gamma   90.00
#
_symmetry.space_group_name_H-M   'P 1'
#
loop_
_entity.id
_entity.type
_entity.pdbx_description
1 polymer ?
#
loop_
_entity_poly.entity_id
_entity_poly.type
_entity_poly.pdbx_seq_one_letter_code
_entity_poly.pdbx_strand_id
1 'polypeptide(L)'
;MGIILFLSFFPMMLGLCLGFNLSSQVVYYKQKARHICQQYNLANQKQLQKKLTSLLKLNTMAKKIRTKLSYAKKSLKAAKLSMSPIAVAAAQSFLTFILAKQLIFFYKQKKILYEAIKISNKAKKQLKIQLHKVFNKKNIKDYSYKQLGLAVYSKPALSLSPDYYLLPAFSYAQGSYTLFYLNIKNLMPALLRKILPNSDLFKIKCSATLIKQKKIELTLWQY
;
A
#
# COMPACT_ATOMS: atom_id res chain seq x y z
N MET A 1 -64.74 -2.34 -14.31
CA MET A 1 -63.41 -2.74 -14.87
C MET A 1 -62.22 -2.09 -14.16
N GLY A 2 -62.27 -0.82 -13.74
CA GLY A 2 -61.12 -0.14 -13.12
C GLY A 2 -60.56 -0.78 -11.83
N ILE A 3 -61.41 -1.36 -10.98
CA ILE A 3 -60.99 -1.99 -9.71
C ILE A 3 -60.15 -3.25 -9.95
N ILE A 4 -60.48 -4.05 -10.97
CA ILE A 4 -59.77 -5.29 -11.31
C ILE A 4 -58.37 -4.98 -11.84
N LEU A 5 -58.24 -3.96 -12.71
CA LEU A 5 -56.95 -3.49 -13.21
C LEU A 5 -56.06 -2.95 -12.06
N PHE A 6 -56.65 -2.22 -11.11
CA PHE A 6 -55.93 -1.69 -9.96
C PHE A 6 -55.41 -2.80 -9.03
N LEU A 7 -56.24 -3.82 -8.75
CA LEU A 7 -55.87 -4.99 -7.96
C LEU A 7 -54.74 -5.82 -8.60
N SER A 8 -54.66 -5.88 -9.93
CA SER A 8 -53.56 -6.57 -10.63
C SER A 8 -52.28 -5.74 -10.76
N PHE A 9 -52.38 -4.43 -10.98
CA PHE A 9 -51.20 -3.57 -11.21
C PHE A 9 -50.50 -3.13 -9.92
N PHE A 10 -51.26 -2.90 -8.85
CA PHE A 10 -50.71 -2.45 -7.59
C PHE A 10 -49.63 -3.39 -7.01
N PRO A 11 -49.84 -4.72 -6.88
CA PRO A 11 -48.81 -5.62 -6.35
C PRO A 11 -47.57 -5.71 -7.26
N MET A 12 -47.75 -5.59 -8.58
CA MET A 12 -46.64 -5.57 -9.54
C MET A 12 -45.78 -4.31 -9.37
N MET A 13 -46.41 -3.13 -9.24
CA MET A 13 -45.71 -1.88 -8.96
C MET A 13 -45.02 -1.89 -7.60
N LEU A 14 -45.68 -2.44 -6.57
CA LEU A 14 -45.10 -2.59 -5.24
C LEU A 14 -43.86 -3.50 -5.27
N GLY A 15 -43.94 -4.61 -5.99
CA GLY A 15 -42.81 -5.53 -6.21
C GLY A 15 -41.64 -4.86 -6.91
N LEU A 16 -41.90 -4.07 -7.96
CA LEU A 16 -40.89 -3.29 -8.66
C LEU A 16 -40.24 -2.24 -7.75
N CYS A 17 -41.03 -1.49 -6.98
CA CYS A 17 -40.52 -0.51 -6.02
C CYS A 17 -39.65 -1.16 -4.92
N LEU A 18 -40.06 -2.31 -4.39
CA LEU A 18 -39.28 -3.05 -3.40
C LEU A 18 -37.98 -3.61 -3.99
N GLY A 19 -38.04 -4.17 -5.21
CA GLY A 19 -36.87 -4.63 -5.94
C GLY A 19 -35.87 -3.51 -6.22
N PHE A 20 -36.36 -2.34 -6.64
CA PHE A 20 -35.54 -1.17 -6.89
C PHE A 20 -34.87 -0.66 -5.61
N ASN A 21 -35.62 -0.54 -4.50
CA ASN A 21 -35.07 -0.16 -3.20
C ASN A 21 -33.98 -1.14 -2.70
N LEU A 22 -34.23 -2.45 -2.81
CA LEU A 22 -33.25 -3.49 -2.48
C LEU A 22 -31.96 -3.33 -3.29
N SER A 23 -32.10 -3.21 -4.61
CA SER A 23 -30.95 -3.07 -5.52
C SER A 23 -30.15 -1.79 -5.22
N SER A 24 -30.84 -0.67 -4.99
CA SER A 24 -30.22 0.62 -4.66
C SER A 24 -29.43 0.54 -3.35
N GLN A 25 -29.98 -0.08 -2.30
CA GLN A 25 -29.26 -0.27 -1.04
C GLN A 25 -28.02 -1.17 -1.19
N VAL A 26 -28.11 -2.28 -1.93
CA VAL A 26 -26.97 -3.16 -2.22
C VAL A 26 -25.87 -2.39 -2.92
N VAL A 27 -26.23 -1.63 -3.97
CA VAL A 27 -25.29 -0.80 -4.73
C VAL A 27 -24.67 0.27 -3.84
N TYR A 28 -25.47 0.94 -3.02
CA TYR A 28 -25.00 1.97 -2.08
C TYR A 28 -23.93 1.42 -1.12
N TYR A 29 -24.19 0.30 -0.43
CA TYR A 29 -23.22 -0.27 0.51
C TYR A 29 -21.96 -0.78 -0.17
N LYS A 30 -22.10 -1.37 -1.37
CA LYS A 30 -20.96 -1.81 -2.18
C LYS A 30 -20.08 -0.64 -2.61
N GLN A 31 -20.69 0.45 -3.09
CA GLN A 31 -19.97 1.67 -3.48
C GLN A 31 -19.29 2.30 -2.27
N LYS A 32 -19.99 2.43 -1.14
CA LYS A 32 -19.44 2.97 0.11
C LYS A 32 -18.24 2.17 0.61
N ALA A 33 -18.33 0.84 0.62
CA ALA A 33 -17.23 -0.05 1.02
C ALA A 33 -16.01 0.10 0.09
N ARG A 34 -16.27 0.17 -1.23
CA ARG A 34 -15.22 0.36 -2.23
C ARG A 34 -14.54 1.72 -2.10
N HIS A 35 -15.32 2.78 -1.91
CA HIS A 35 -14.82 4.14 -1.74
C HIS A 35 -13.91 4.25 -0.51
N ILE A 36 -14.38 3.79 0.66
CA ILE A 36 -13.57 3.77 1.89
C ILE A 36 -12.26 3.01 1.65
N CYS A 37 -12.34 1.82 1.06
CA CYS A 37 -11.14 1.04 0.80
C CYS A 37 -10.16 1.73 -0.15
N GLN A 38 -10.66 2.31 -1.26
CA GLN A 38 -9.84 3.01 -2.23
C GLN A 38 -9.17 4.24 -1.62
N GLN A 39 -9.91 5.05 -0.87
CA GLN A 39 -9.40 6.25 -0.21
C GLN A 39 -8.24 5.93 0.74
N TYR A 40 -8.40 4.93 1.61
CA TYR A 40 -7.35 4.50 2.54
C TYR A 40 -6.13 3.91 1.82
N ASN A 41 -6.36 3.08 0.80
CA ASN A 41 -5.27 2.51 0.01
C ASN A 41 -4.49 3.59 -0.75
N LEU A 42 -5.17 4.59 -1.34
CA LEU A 42 -4.52 5.72 -2.02
C LEU A 42 -3.73 6.61 -1.05
N ALA A 43 -4.30 6.95 0.11
CA ALA A 43 -3.63 7.74 1.12
C ALA A 43 -2.32 7.05 1.59
N ASN A 44 -2.40 5.74 1.81
CA ASN A 44 -1.23 4.94 2.18
C ASN A 44 -0.18 4.91 1.06
N GLN A 45 -0.60 4.75 -0.20
CA GLN A 45 0.30 4.79 -1.35
C GLN A 45 1.04 6.13 -1.48
N LYS A 46 0.35 7.26 -1.25
CA LYS A 46 0.98 8.60 -1.23
C LYS A 46 2.03 8.71 -0.14
N GLN A 47 1.80 8.13 1.05
CA GLN A 47 2.79 8.12 2.13
C GLN A 47 4.02 7.26 1.78
N LEU A 48 3.80 6.08 1.20
CA LEU A 48 4.89 5.22 0.75
C LEU A 48 5.71 5.84 -0.37
N GLN A 49 5.08 6.55 -1.30
CA GLN A 49 5.78 7.27 -2.37
C GLN A 49 6.78 8.29 -1.79
N LYS A 50 6.40 9.02 -0.72
CA LYS A 50 7.34 9.94 -0.04
C LYS A 50 8.55 9.19 0.51
N LYS A 51 8.35 8.02 1.13
CA LYS A 51 9.45 7.20 1.66
C LYS A 51 10.32 6.61 0.55
N LEU A 52 9.72 6.16 -0.54
CA LEU A 52 10.42 5.70 -1.73
C LEU A 52 11.34 6.79 -2.31
N THR A 53 10.81 7.99 -2.55
CA THR A 53 11.60 9.11 -3.07
C THR A 53 12.76 9.44 -2.14
N SER A 54 12.53 9.46 -0.82
CA SER A 54 13.60 9.67 0.16
C SER A 54 14.67 8.58 0.12
N LEU A 55 14.28 7.32 -0.06
CA LEU A 55 15.22 6.20 -0.18
C LEU A 55 16.08 6.33 -1.44
N LEU A 56 15.46 6.61 -2.60
CA LEU A 56 16.16 6.74 -3.88
C LEU A 56 17.15 7.92 -3.89
N LYS A 57 16.81 9.03 -3.22
CA LYS A 57 17.74 10.18 -3.05
C LYS A 57 19.04 9.79 -2.35
N LEU A 58 19.05 8.73 -1.53
CA LEU A 58 20.26 8.26 -0.84
C LEU A 58 21.24 7.51 -1.75
N ASN A 59 20.86 7.10 -2.98
CA ASN A 59 21.76 6.39 -3.90
C ASN A 59 23.01 7.20 -4.26
N THR A 60 22.88 8.52 -4.43
CA THR A 60 24.03 9.40 -4.71
C THR A 60 25.05 9.37 -3.57
N MET A 61 24.56 9.36 -2.32
CA MET A 61 25.38 9.24 -1.12
C MET A 61 25.97 7.83 -0.97
N ALA A 62 25.22 6.77 -1.31
CA ALA A 62 25.71 5.39 -1.35
C ALA A 62 26.89 5.25 -2.31
N LYS A 63 26.81 5.84 -3.51
CA LYS A 63 27.92 5.89 -4.48
C LYS A 63 29.14 6.60 -3.88
N LYS A 64 28.97 7.80 -3.29
CA LYS A 64 30.06 8.55 -2.65
C LYS A 64 30.75 7.76 -1.53
N ILE A 65 29.99 7.08 -0.67
CA ILE A 65 30.55 6.25 0.42
C ILE A 65 31.34 5.08 -0.15
N ARG A 66 30.82 4.37 -1.17
CA ARG A 66 31.56 3.27 -1.82
C ARG A 66 32.84 3.74 -2.49
N THR A 67 32.84 4.90 -3.15
CA THR A 67 34.06 5.47 -3.73
C THR A 67 35.10 5.81 -2.67
N LYS A 68 34.69 6.41 -1.54
CA LYS A 68 35.59 6.69 -0.41
C LYS A 68 36.12 5.42 0.24
N LEU A 69 35.29 4.39 0.37
CA LEU A 69 35.71 3.10 0.89
C LEU A 69 36.75 2.44 -0.02
N SER A 70 36.53 2.47 -1.34
CA SER A 70 37.52 1.96 -2.30
C SER A 70 38.83 2.73 -2.22
N TYR A 71 38.77 4.06 -2.06
CA TYR A 71 39.97 4.88 -1.89
C TYR A 71 40.70 4.56 -0.58
N ALA A 72 39.99 4.50 0.55
CA ALA A 72 40.56 4.16 1.86
C ALA A 72 41.24 2.78 1.85
N LYS A 73 40.63 1.78 1.22
CA LYS A 73 41.24 0.45 1.03
C LYS A 73 42.52 0.49 0.20
N LYS A 74 42.55 1.29 -0.87
CA LYS A 74 43.75 1.50 -1.70
C LYS A 74 44.85 2.21 -0.91
N SER A 75 44.53 3.26 -0.16
CA SER A 75 45.47 3.98 0.70
C SER A 75 46.09 3.07 1.76
N LEU A 76 45.30 2.21 2.40
CA LEU A 76 45.81 1.23 3.35
C LEU A 76 46.73 0.21 2.68
N LYS A 77 46.38 -0.27 1.47
CA LYS A 77 47.26 -1.17 0.71
C LYS A 77 48.59 -0.49 0.37
N ALA A 78 48.58 0.75 -0.09
CA ALA A 78 49.79 1.51 -0.41
C ALA A 78 50.64 1.77 0.84
N ALA A 79 50.03 2.15 1.96
CA ALA A 79 50.73 2.36 3.23
C ALA A 79 51.38 1.08 3.78
N LYS A 80 50.75 -0.09 3.58
CA LYS A 80 51.35 -1.38 3.93
C LYS A 80 52.58 -1.70 3.06
N LEU A 81 52.56 -1.31 1.79
CA LEU A 81 53.70 -1.52 0.88
C LEU A 81 54.89 -0.61 1.19
N SER A 82 54.66 0.60 1.72
CA SER A 82 55.75 1.51 2.11
C SER A 82 56.42 1.13 3.43
N MET A 83 55.94 0.09 4.13
CA MET A 83 56.46 -0.41 5.42
C MET A 83 56.58 0.65 6.53
N SER A 84 55.90 1.80 6.39
CA SER A 84 55.92 2.87 7.39
C SER A 84 54.79 2.64 8.42
N PRO A 85 55.11 2.42 9.71
CA PRO A 85 54.10 2.17 10.74
C PRO A 85 53.12 3.35 10.89
N ILE A 86 53.62 4.57 10.77
CA ILE A 86 52.82 5.81 10.87
C ILE A 86 51.82 5.89 9.72
N ALA A 87 52.27 5.62 8.48
CA ALA A 87 51.39 5.64 7.31
C ALA A 87 50.29 4.56 7.42
N VAL A 88 50.62 3.37 7.91
CA VAL A 88 49.65 2.29 8.12
C VAL A 88 48.60 2.70 9.15
N ALA A 89 49.01 3.27 10.29
CA ALA A 89 48.10 3.72 11.33
C ALA A 89 47.14 4.81 10.82
N ALA A 90 47.65 5.80 10.08
CA ALA A 90 46.83 6.86 9.47
C ALA A 90 45.85 6.33 8.42
N ALA A 91 46.27 5.40 7.57
CA ALA A 91 45.38 4.80 6.56
C ALA A 91 44.31 3.91 7.20
N GLN A 92 44.67 3.19 8.28
CA GLN A 92 43.73 2.36 9.05
C GLN A 92 42.68 3.24 9.75
N SER A 93 43.07 4.35 10.39
CA SER A 93 42.13 5.26 11.04
C SER A 93 41.15 5.87 10.03
N PHE A 94 41.64 6.26 8.84
CA PHE A 94 40.79 6.74 7.75
C PHE A 94 39.81 5.67 7.26
N LEU A 95 40.25 4.42 7.10
CA LEU A 95 39.37 3.30 6.73
C LEU A 95 38.27 3.08 7.78
N THR A 96 38.64 3.04 9.07
CA THR A 96 37.69 2.90 10.18
C THR A 96 36.66 4.01 10.19
N PHE A 97 37.07 5.27 9.96
CA PHE A 97 36.17 6.41 9.84
C PHE A 97 35.16 6.26 8.69
N ILE A 98 35.61 5.77 7.52
CA ILE A 98 34.71 5.51 6.39
C ILE A 98 33.73 4.37 6.70
N LEU A 99 34.17 3.30 7.38
CA LEU A 99 33.29 2.20 7.80
C LEU A 99 32.22 2.68 8.80
N ALA A 100 32.59 3.52 9.76
CA ALA A 100 31.62 4.14 10.69
C ALA A 100 30.56 4.97 9.93
N LYS A 101 30.99 5.78 8.94
CA LYS A 101 30.06 6.52 8.08
C LYS A 101 29.15 5.60 7.26
N GLN A 102 29.68 4.48 6.77
CA GLN A 102 28.90 3.49 6.04
C GLN A 102 27.83 2.85 6.93
N LEU A 103 28.17 2.55 8.19
CA LEU A 103 27.23 2.00 9.16
C LEU A 103 26.09 2.97 9.49
N ILE A 104 26.41 4.25 9.76
CA ILE A 104 25.40 5.29 9.99
C ILE A 104 24.46 5.42 8.76
N PHE A 105 25.03 5.39 7.56
CA PHE A 105 24.27 5.44 6.32
C PHE A 105 23.33 4.23 6.15
N PHE A 106 23.82 3.03 6.46
CA PHE A 106 23.02 1.80 6.46
C PHE A 106 21.80 1.93 7.38
N TYR A 107 21.99 2.41 8.61
CA TYR A 107 20.90 2.63 9.55
C TYR A 107 19.90 3.67 9.03
N LYS A 108 20.35 4.72 8.36
CA LYS A 108 19.47 5.71 7.74
C LYS A 108 18.58 5.08 6.66
N GLN A 109 19.14 4.22 5.81
CA GLN A 109 18.35 3.48 4.80
C GLN A 109 17.38 2.49 5.47
N LYS A 110 17.84 1.73 6.46
CA LYS A 110 17.00 0.78 7.22
C LYS A 110 15.85 1.46 7.95
N LYS A 111 16.08 2.65 8.52
CA LYS A 111 15.02 3.46 9.15
C LYS A 111 13.91 3.79 8.16
N ILE A 112 14.24 4.22 6.94
CA ILE A 112 13.24 4.53 5.90
C ILE A 112 12.42 3.29 5.53
N LEU A 113 13.09 2.14 5.34
CA LEU A 113 12.42 0.87 5.04
C LEU A 113 11.50 0.44 6.18
N TYR A 114 11.96 0.54 7.42
CA TYR A 114 11.17 0.22 8.61
C TYR A 114 9.95 1.14 8.75
N GLU A 115 10.12 2.44 8.53
CA GLU A 115 9.01 3.40 8.53
C GLU A 115 7.97 3.07 7.46
N ALA A 116 8.39 2.64 6.27
CA ALA A 116 7.48 2.19 5.21
C ALA A 116 6.68 0.93 5.61
N ILE A 117 7.32 -0.03 6.28
CA ILE A 117 6.64 -1.21 6.84
C ILE A 117 5.62 -0.78 7.91
N LYS A 118 6.01 0.13 8.82
CA LYS A 118 5.14 0.66 9.87
C LYS A 118 3.91 1.38 9.28
N ILE A 119 4.11 2.19 8.23
CA ILE A 119 3.04 2.87 7.49
C ILE A 119 2.06 1.83 6.92
N SER A 120 2.57 0.80 6.23
CA SER A 120 1.75 -0.27 5.65
C SER A 120 0.92 -1.03 6.69
N ASN A 121 1.54 -1.39 7.82
CA ASN A 121 0.88 -2.08 8.92
C ASN A 121 -0.18 -1.21 9.61
N LYS A 122 0.12 0.09 9.79
CA LYS A 122 -0.84 1.06 10.36
C LYS A 122 -2.04 1.22 9.43
N ALA A 123 -1.81 1.35 8.12
CA ALA A 123 -2.88 1.46 7.14
C ALA A 123 -3.79 0.23 7.13
N LYS A 124 -3.22 -0.99 7.17
CA LYS A 124 -3.99 -2.24 7.31
C LYS A 124 -4.90 -2.22 8.53
N LYS A 125 -4.37 -1.83 9.69
CA LYS A 125 -5.14 -1.75 10.95
C LYS A 125 -6.24 -0.69 10.87
N GLN A 126 -5.91 0.51 10.38
CA GLN A 126 -6.86 1.62 10.26
C GLN A 126 -7.99 1.30 9.29
N LEU A 127 -7.70 0.72 8.13
CA LEU A 127 -8.72 0.30 7.17
C LEU A 127 -9.68 -0.72 7.80
N LYS A 128 -9.16 -1.72 8.51
CA LYS A 128 -9.97 -2.72 9.21
C LYS A 128 -10.88 -2.08 10.27
N ILE A 129 -10.34 -1.18 11.09
CA ILE A 129 -11.11 -0.45 12.11
C ILE A 129 -12.25 0.36 11.46
N GLN A 130 -11.96 1.06 10.38
CA GLN A 130 -12.94 1.90 9.70
C GLN A 130 -14.04 1.09 9.03
N LEU A 131 -13.68 -0.02 8.39
CA LEU A 131 -14.66 -0.97 7.86
C LEU A 131 -15.56 -1.53 8.97
N HIS A 132 -14.99 -1.90 10.12
CA HIS A 132 -15.78 -2.37 11.27
C HIS A 132 -16.66 -1.27 11.86
N LYS A 133 -16.21 -0.01 11.88
CA LYS A 133 -17.01 1.12 12.36
C LYS A 133 -18.22 1.37 11.48
N VAL A 134 -18.07 1.24 10.16
CA VAL A 134 -19.14 1.52 9.19
C VAL A 134 -20.09 0.34 9.02
N PHE A 135 -19.57 -0.89 9.01
CA PHE A 135 -20.36 -2.08 8.65
C PHE A 135 -20.59 -3.05 9.81
N ASN A 136 -20.04 -2.80 11.00
CA ASN A 136 -19.98 -3.75 12.12
C ASN A 136 -19.09 -4.98 11.82
N LYS A 137 -18.35 -5.44 12.83
CA LYS A 137 -17.41 -6.58 12.72
C LYS A 137 -18.10 -7.85 12.23
N LYS A 138 -19.35 -8.09 12.68
CA LYS A 138 -20.12 -9.30 12.33
C LYS A 138 -20.45 -9.42 10.84
N ASN A 139 -20.38 -8.31 10.10
CA ASN A 139 -20.77 -8.27 8.69
C ASN A 139 -19.58 -8.37 7.73
N ILE A 140 -18.36 -8.48 8.26
CA ILE A 140 -17.14 -8.56 7.44
C ILE A 140 -16.50 -9.93 7.64
N LYS A 141 -16.33 -10.68 6.55
CA LYS A 141 -15.67 -11.99 6.52
C LYS A 141 -14.43 -11.98 5.62
N ASP A 142 -13.52 -12.92 5.88
CA ASP A 142 -12.32 -13.22 5.09
C ASP A 142 -11.52 -12.00 4.64
N TYR A 143 -11.21 -11.12 5.60
CA TYR A 143 -10.41 -9.92 5.36
C TYR A 143 -8.96 -10.27 5.04
N SER A 144 -8.55 -9.98 3.81
CA SER A 144 -7.18 -10.08 3.33
C SER A 144 -6.67 -8.71 2.90
N TYR A 145 -5.43 -8.41 3.30
CA TYR A 145 -4.73 -7.18 2.94
C TYR A 145 -3.32 -7.54 2.51
N LYS A 146 -2.97 -7.22 1.27
CA LYS A 146 -1.66 -7.44 0.68
C LYS A 146 -1.10 -6.12 0.18
N GLN A 147 0.10 -5.81 0.65
CA GLN A 147 0.89 -4.67 0.20
C GLN A 147 2.35 -5.06 0.21
N LEU A 148 3.00 -4.91 -0.95
CA LEU A 148 4.44 -5.02 -1.07
C LEU A 148 5.01 -3.64 -0.73
N GLY A 149 5.91 -3.55 0.25
CA GLY A 149 6.34 -2.30 0.91
C GLY A 149 6.71 -1.14 -0.03
N LEU A 150 8.00 -0.91 -0.29
CA LEU A 150 8.43 0.14 -1.23
C LEU A 150 8.66 -0.39 -2.66
N ALA A 151 8.44 -1.69 -2.91
CA ALA A 151 8.67 -2.35 -4.20
C ALA A 151 10.05 -2.00 -4.81
N VAL A 152 11.11 -2.14 -4.00
CA VAL A 152 12.50 -1.88 -4.39
C VAL A 152 13.38 -3.10 -4.15
N TYR A 153 14.51 -3.17 -4.85
CA TYR A 153 15.60 -4.11 -4.59
C TYR A 153 16.92 -3.35 -4.39
N SER A 154 17.84 -3.95 -3.63
CA SER A 154 19.16 -3.40 -3.34
C SER A 154 20.24 -3.97 -4.27
N LYS A 155 21.18 -3.13 -4.70
CA LYS A 155 22.39 -3.56 -5.43
C LYS A 155 23.61 -2.76 -4.96
N PRO A 156 24.69 -3.42 -4.48
CA PRO A 156 24.82 -4.85 -4.21
C PRO A 156 23.96 -5.26 -3.00
N ALA A 157 23.34 -6.44 -3.02
CA ALA A 157 22.36 -6.86 -2.01
C ALA A 157 22.92 -6.91 -0.57
N LEU A 158 24.17 -7.35 -0.42
CA LEU A 158 24.85 -7.52 0.88
C LEU A 158 25.72 -6.32 1.28
N SER A 159 25.66 -5.21 0.53
CA SER A 159 26.41 -4.01 0.89
C SER A 159 25.79 -3.29 2.08
N LEU A 160 26.61 -2.64 2.89
CA LEU A 160 26.15 -1.67 3.91
C LEU A 160 25.80 -0.30 3.29
N SER A 161 26.10 -0.07 2.01
CA SER A 161 25.68 1.13 1.28
C SER A 161 25.20 0.76 -0.12
N PRO A 162 24.10 -0.02 -0.23
CA PRO A 162 23.51 -0.38 -1.51
C PRO A 162 22.82 0.83 -2.14
N ASP A 163 22.74 0.78 -3.46
CA ASP A 163 21.74 1.56 -4.19
C ASP A 163 20.41 0.80 -4.17
N TYR A 164 19.31 1.53 -4.10
CA TYR A 164 17.97 0.97 -4.25
C TYR A 164 17.40 1.32 -5.61
N TYR A 165 16.81 0.32 -6.26
CA TYR A 165 16.16 0.45 -7.56
C TYR A 165 14.72 -0.04 -7.49
N LEU A 166 13.85 0.51 -8.34
CA LEU A 166 12.47 0.05 -8.46
C LEU A 166 12.44 -1.38 -9.00
N LEU A 167 11.57 -2.23 -8.46
CA LEU A 167 11.36 -3.57 -9.01
C LEU A 167 10.88 -3.48 -10.48
N PRO A 168 11.26 -4.45 -11.33
CA PRO A 168 10.56 -4.67 -12.59
C PRO A 168 9.05 -4.80 -12.34
N ALA A 169 8.23 -4.20 -13.20
CA ALA A 169 6.77 -4.10 -13.00
C ALA A 169 6.35 -3.35 -11.72
N PHE A 170 7.08 -2.29 -11.36
CA PHE A 170 6.79 -1.41 -10.21
C PHE A 170 5.31 -1.00 -10.10
N SER A 171 4.64 -0.77 -11.23
CA SER A 171 3.21 -0.42 -11.28
C SER A 171 2.31 -1.43 -10.58
N TYR A 172 2.61 -2.72 -10.72
CA TYR A 172 1.87 -3.82 -10.10
C TYR A 172 2.37 -4.07 -8.67
N ALA A 173 3.70 -4.01 -8.48
CA ALA A 173 4.35 -4.26 -7.21
C ALA A 173 4.03 -3.18 -6.17
N GLN A 174 3.85 -1.92 -6.57
CA GLN A 174 3.51 -0.84 -5.64
C GLN A 174 2.07 -0.97 -5.13
N GLY A 175 1.19 -1.74 -5.77
CA GLY A 175 -0.24 -1.77 -5.45
C GLY A 175 -0.55 -2.20 -4.01
N SER A 176 -1.58 -1.56 -3.42
CA SER A 176 -2.25 -2.09 -2.23
C SER A 176 -3.52 -2.82 -2.67
N TYR A 177 -3.69 -4.05 -2.19
CA TYR A 177 -4.81 -4.92 -2.52
C TYR A 177 -5.52 -5.34 -1.24
N THR A 178 -6.81 -5.02 -1.15
CA THR A 178 -7.65 -5.47 -0.06
C THR A 178 -8.82 -6.27 -0.63
N LEU A 179 -9.13 -7.38 0.02
CA LEU A 179 -10.22 -8.27 -0.31
C LEU A 179 -10.97 -8.59 0.98
N PHE A 180 -12.29 -8.47 0.96
CA PHE A 180 -13.14 -8.89 2.06
C PHE A 180 -14.55 -9.19 1.55
N TYR A 181 -15.33 -9.92 2.34
CA TYR A 181 -16.72 -10.23 2.04
C TYR A 181 -17.62 -9.44 2.98
N LEU A 182 -18.67 -8.84 2.41
CA LEU A 182 -19.67 -8.07 3.14
C LEU A 182 -20.99 -8.84 3.18
N ASN A 183 -21.48 -9.11 4.39
CA ASN A 183 -22.83 -9.63 4.60
C ASN A 183 -23.83 -8.47 4.55
N ILE A 184 -24.51 -8.30 3.41
CA ILE A 184 -25.43 -7.17 3.21
C ILE A 184 -26.77 -7.42 3.90
N LYS A 185 -27.19 -8.68 4.06
CA LYS A 185 -28.44 -9.04 4.75
C LYS A 185 -28.53 -8.33 6.10
N ASN A 186 -27.48 -8.39 6.90
CA ASN A 186 -27.44 -7.76 8.23
C ASN A 186 -27.39 -6.22 8.23
N LEU A 187 -27.14 -5.60 7.08
CA LEU A 187 -27.13 -4.15 6.92
C LEU A 187 -28.49 -3.61 6.48
N MET A 188 -29.41 -4.49 6.10
CA MET A 188 -30.73 -4.10 5.59
C MET A 188 -31.80 -3.98 6.69
N PRO A 189 -32.83 -3.15 6.44
CA PRO A 189 -34.03 -3.10 7.27
C PRO A 189 -34.62 -4.50 7.52
N ALA A 190 -35.24 -4.70 8.69
CA ALA A 190 -35.76 -6.01 9.11
C ALA A 190 -36.74 -6.64 8.11
N LEU A 191 -37.53 -5.80 7.43
CA LEU A 191 -38.53 -6.21 6.44
C LEU A 191 -37.86 -6.84 5.20
N LEU A 192 -36.75 -6.26 4.75
CA LEU A 192 -35.98 -6.73 3.60
C LEU A 192 -35.09 -7.94 3.92
N ARG A 193 -34.66 -8.07 5.18
CA ARG A 193 -33.86 -9.20 5.66
C ARG A 193 -34.54 -10.56 5.46
N LYS A 194 -35.87 -10.61 5.54
CA LYS A 194 -36.63 -11.86 5.40
C LYS A 194 -36.68 -12.37 3.96
N ILE A 195 -36.50 -11.46 2.99
CA ILE A 195 -36.65 -11.74 1.56
C ILE A 195 -35.34 -12.30 0.97
N LEU A 196 -34.18 -11.94 1.55
CA LEU A 196 -32.87 -12.34 1.02
C LEU A 196 -32.39 -13.69 1.57
N PRO A 197 -31.77 -14.53 0.72
CA PRO A 197 -31.16 -15.79 1.14
C PRO A 197 -30.01 -15.56 2.15
N ASN A 198 -29.71 -16.58 2.96
CA ASN A 198 -28.68 -16.50 4.02
C ASN A 198 -27.24 -16.37 3.48
N SER A 199 -27.03 -16.50 2.17
CA SER A 199 -25.72 -16.63 1.51
C SER A 199 -25.18 -15.34 0.88
N ASP A 200 -25.82 -14.19 1.08
CA ASP A 200 -25.47 -12.95 0.36
C ASP A 200 -24.21 -12.26 0.92
N LEU A 201 -23.08 -12.93 0.72
CA LEU A 201 -21.73 -12.45 0.93
C LEU A 201 -21.22 -11.81 -0.36
N PHE A 202 -21.17 -10.49 -0.37
CA PHE A 202 -20.64 -9.76 -1.51
C PHE A 202 -19.14 -9.62 -1.41
N LYS A 203 -18.44 -10.13 -2.42
CA LYS A 203 -16.99 -10.00 -2.53
C LYS A 203 -16.64 -8.56 -2.90
N ILE A 204 -15.99 -7.85 -1.98
CA ILE A 204 -15.41 -6.54 -2.23
C ILE A 204 -13.92 -6.72 -2.51
N LYS A 205 -13.52 -6.33 -3.73
CA LYS A 205 -12.12 -6.22 -4.13
C LYS A 205 -11.79 -4.77 -4.39
N CYS A 206 -10.74 -4.29 -3.76
CA CYS A 206 -10.21 -2.95 -3.99
C CYS A 206 -8.71 -3.02 -4.19
N SER A 207 -8.26 -2.44 -5.29
CA SER A 207 -6.85 -2.21 -5.59
C SER A 207 -6.64 -0.72 -5.74
N ALA A 208 -5.61 -0.17 -5.10
CA ALA A 208 -5.17 1.19 -5.40
C ALA A 208 -3.70 1.19 -5.81
N THR A 209 -3.44 1.92 -6.89
CA THR A 209 -2.12 2.18 -7.46
C THR A 209 -2.10 3.64 -7.89
N LEU A 210 -1.02 4.37 -7.62
CA LEU A 210 -0.91 5.79 -7.99
C LEU A 210 -1.02 6.01 -9.50
N ILE A 211 -0.60 5.04 -10.31
CA ILE A 211 -0.65 5.10 -11.78
C ILE A 211 -2.09 5.11 -12.31
N LYS A 212 -2.99 4.34 -11.68
CA LYS A 212 -4.41 4.34 -12.07
C LYS A 212 -5.12 5.67 -11.79
N GLN A 213 -4.67 6.43 -10.79
CA GLN A 213 -5.29 7.71 -10.44
C GLN A 213 -5.05 8.78 -11.52
N LYS A 214 -3.81 8.90 -12.03
CA LYS A 214 -3.50 9.82 -13.13
C LYS A 214 -4.33 9.56 -14.39
N LYS A 215 -4.64 8.29 -14.68
CA LYS A 215 -5.43 7.91 -15.86
C LYS A 215 -6.92 8.26 -15.73
N ILE A 216 -7.48 8.19 -14.51
CA ILE A 216 -8.88 8.55 -14.22
C ILE A 216 -9.07 10.07 -14.19
N GLU A 217 -8.10 10.81 -13.63
CA GLU A 217 -8.11 12.27 -13.65
C GLU A 217 -8.05 12.78 -15.11
N LEU A 218 -7.20 12.22 -15.97
CA LEU A 218 -7.15 12.61 -17.40
C LEU A 218 -8.47 12.36 -18.15
N THR A 219 -9.24 11.34 -17.80
CA THR A 219 -10.55 11.08 -18.43
C THR A 219 -11.69 11.94 -17.89
N LEU A 220 -11.55 12.53 -16.70
CA LEU A 220 -12.57 13.39 -16.08
C LEU A 220 -12.43 14.87 -16.46
N TRP A 221 -11.34 15.26 -17.11
CA TRP A 221 -11.12 16.61 -17.68
C TRP A 221 -11.28 16.63 -19.21
N GLN A 222 -11.89 15.59 -19.79
CA GLN A 222 -12.17 15.47 -21.23
C GLN A 222 -13.67 15.51 -21.55
N TYR A 223 -14.51 15.92 -20.59
CA TYR A 223 -15.93 16.21 -20.77
C TYR A 223 -16.25 17.56 -20.13
#